data_AF-A0A151R5L3-F1
#
_entry.id   AF-A0A151R5L3-F1
#
_cell.length_a   1.000
_cell.length_b   1.000
_cell.length_c   1.000
_cell.angle_alpha   90.00
_cell.angle_beta   90.00
_cell.angle_gamma   90.00
#
_symmetry.space_group_name_H-M   'P 1'
#
loop_
_entity.id
_entity.type
_entity.pdbx_description
1 polymer ?
#
loop_
_entity_poly.entity_id
_entity_poly.type
_entity_poly.pdbx_seq_one_letter_code
_entity_poly.pdbx_strand_id
1 'polypeptide(L)'
;HEADAWEHSNFPIICESCLDDNPYVRMTRAEYDKECKICTRPFTVFRWRPGRDARYKKTQICQTCSKLKNVCQVCLLDLEYGLPVQVRDTALSIDSNDSSCTQHRNVSNTLLQPERAVLLAEWAILQPERPVLQGERPILQGERVVLV
;
A
#
# COMPACT_ATOMS: atom_id res chain seq x y z
N HIS A 1 15.76 7.42 2.85
CA HIS A 1 14.41 7.65 2.32
C HIS A 1 14.30 6.83 1.05
N GLU A 2 13.53 5.77 0.93
CA GLU A 2 12.34 5.34 1.65
C GLU A 2 12.24 3.85 1.28
N ALA A 3 12.68 2.96 2.17
CA ALA A 3 12.49 1.54 1.94
C ALA A 3 11.02 1.28 2.25
N ASP A 4 10.22 1.08 1.20
CA ASP A 4 8.84 0.62 1.31
C ASP A 4 8.79 -0.51 2.34
N ALA A 5 8.32 -0.16 3.54
CA ALA A 5 8.31 -1.03 4.70
C ALA A 5 7.21 -2.07 4.50
N TRP A 6 7.50 -3.05 3.66
CA TRP A 6 6.61 -4.16 3.39
C TRP A 6 6.32 -4.94 4.68
N GLU A 7 5.13 -5.52 4.75
CA GLU A 7 4.66 -6.15 5.97
C GLU A 7 5.38 -7.48 6.24
N HIS A 8 6.15 -7.54 7.32
CA HIS A 8 6.71 -8.78 7.85
C HIS A 8 5.98 -9.20 9.13
N SER A 9 5.05 -10.15 9.01
CA SER A 9 4.36 -10.74 10.16
C SER A 9 4.87 -12.17 10.41
N ASN A 10 5.08 -12.52 11.68
CA ASN A 10 5.53 -13.87 12.08
C ASN A 10 4.38 -14.86 12.30
N PHE A 11 3.24 -14.37 12.79
CA PHE A 11 2.06 -15.17 13.10
C PHE A 11 0.80 -14.54 12.52
N PRO A 12 -0.12 -15.33 11.95
CA PRO A 12 -1.39 -14.83 11.41
C PRO A 12 -2.40 -14.52 12.52
N ILE A 13 -3.33 -13.61 12.24
CA ILE A 13 -4.48 -13.30 13.10
C ILE A 13 -5.70 -14.04 12.54
N ILE A 14 -6.15 -15.07 13.25
CA ILE A 14 -7.21 -15.98 12.81
C ILE A 14 -8.17 -16.30 13.95
N CYS A 15 -9.43 -16.56 13.61
CA CYS A 15 -10.44 -17.03 14.56
C CYS A 15 -10.37 -18.56 14.75
N GLU A 16 -10.98 -19.04 15.84
CA GLU A 16 -11.05 -20.46 16.21
C GLU A 16 -11.70 -21.33 15.12
N SER A 17 -12.76 -20.84 14.49
CA SER A 17 -13.44 -21.53 13.39
C SER A 17 -12.57 -21.71 12.13
N CYS A 18 -11.49 -20.94 11.99
CA CYS A 18 -10.52 -21.11 10.89
C CYS A 18 -9.36 -22.04 11.26
N LEU A 19 -9.10 -22.25 12.56
CA LEU A 19 -8.05 -23.15 13.04
C LEU A 19 -8.56 -24.61 13.16
N ASP A 20 -9.87 -24.81 13.36
CA ASP A 20 -10.50 -26.09 13.76
C ASP A 20 -9.92 -26.64 15.09
N ASP A 21 -10.50 -27.72 15.62
CA ASP A 21 -10.17 -28.29 16.94
C ASP A 21 -8.84 -29.08 17.00
N ASN A 22 -7.93 -28.86 16.06
CA ASN A 22 -6.67 -29.58 16.03
C ASN A 22 -5.59 -28.87 16.87
N PRO A 23 -5.08 -29.47 17.97
CA PRO A 23 -4.08 -28.84 18.84
C PRO A 23 -2.72 -28.67 18.17
N TYR A 24 -2.44 -29.40 17.07
CA TYR A 24 -1.17 -29.34 16.36
C TYR A 24 -1.36 -28.96 14.90
N VAL A 25 -1.19 -27.67 14.59
CA VAL A 25 -1.29 -27.15 13.23
C VAL A 25 0.10 -26.96 12.62
N ARG A 26 0.28 -27.48 11.40
CA ARG A 26 1.47 -27.21 10.59
C ARG A 26 1.15 -26.13 9.56
N MET A 27 1.90 -25.05 9.59
CA MET A 27 1.74 -23.91 8.68
C MET A 27 2.99 -23.71 7.81
N THR A 28 2.77 -23.25 6.58
CA THR A 28 3.83 -22.75 5.68
C THR A 28 3.74 -21.24 5.61
N ARG A 29 4.86 -20.57 5.82
CA ARG A 29 5.02 -19.11 5.65
C ARG A 29 5.65 -18.84 4.29
N ALA A 30 5.03 -17.96 3.52
CA ALA A 30 5.56 -17.44 2.27
C ALA A 30 5.58 -15.91 2.32
N GLU A 31 6.75 -15.31 2.16
CA GLU A 31 6.90 -13.85 2.21
C GLU A 31 6.57 -13.26 0.84
N TYR A 32 5.73 -12.22 0.83
CA TYR A 32 5.39 -11.45 -0.37
C TYR A 32 4.78 -12.24 -1.54
N ASP A 33 4.14 -13.37 -1.26
CA ASP A 33 3.53 -14.24 -2.29
C ASP A 33 2.24 -13.65 -2.88
N LYS A 34 1.50 -12.84 -2.11
CA LYS A 34 0.21 -12.25 -2.54
C LYS A 34 0.02 -10.83 -2.05
N GLU A 35 -0.81 -10.10 -2.78
CA GLU A 35 -1.32 -8.79 -2.41
C GLU A 35 -2.61 -8.88 -1.58
N CYS A 36 -2.76 -7.98 -0.62
CA CYS A 36 -3.94 -7.88 0.23
C CYS A 36 -5.16 -7.49 -0.59
N LYS A 37 -6.32 -8.13 -0.37
CA LYS A 37 -7.55 -7.79 -1.11
C LYS A 37 -8.12 -6.40 -0.82
N ILE A 38 -7.71 -5.75 0.27
CA ILE A 38 -8.23 -4.45 0.70
C ILE A 38 -7.27 -3.33 0.31
N CYS A 39 -6.02 -3.41 0.78
CA CYS A 39 -5.00 -2.37 0.53
C CYS A 39 -4.08 -2.69 -0.65
N THR A 40 -4.21 -3.86 -1.30
CA THR A 40 -3.42 -4.29 -2.48
C THR A 40 -1.90 -4.19 -2.27
N ARG A 41 -1.47 -4.27 -1.00
CA ARG A 41 -0.07 -4.29 -0.58
C ARG A 41 0.41 -5.75 -0.49
N PRO A 42 1.63 -6.08 -0.96
CA PRO A 42 2.19 -7.40 -0.75
C PRO A 42 2.37 -7.68 0.74
N PHE A 43 2.06 -8.90 1.17
CA PHE A 43 2.13 -9.30 2.57
C PHE A 43 2.59 -10.76 2.72
N THR A 44 2.88 -11.19 3.96
CA THR A 44 3.22 -12.58 4.26
C THR A 44 1.98 -13.47 4.26
N VAL A 45 1.99 -14.49 3.40
CA VAL A 45 0.90 -15.46 3.27
C VAL A 45 1.19 -16.67 4.14
N PHE A 46 0.23 -17.03 4.98
CA PHE A 46 0.26 -18.27 5.76
C PHE A 46 -0.71 -19.26 5.14
N ARG A 47 -0.27 -20.51 4.96
CA ARG A 47 -1.09 -21.61 4.44
C ARG A 47 -1.01 -22.82 5.38
N TRP A 48 -2.16 -23.37 5.75
CA TRP A 48 -2.24 -24.55 6.63
C TRP A 48 -3.42 -25.45 6.25
N ARG A 49 -3.40 -26.67 6.78
CA ARG A 49 -4.52 -27.61 6.70
C ARG A 49 -5.07 -27.84 8.11
N PRO A 50 -6.29 -27.39 8.42
CA PRO A 50 -6.87 -27.54 9.77
C PRO A 50 -7.08 -29.00 10.19
N GLY A 51 -7.65 -29.82 9.30
CA GLY A 51 -8.01 -31.22 9.56
C GLY A 51 -7.47 -32.22 8.54
N ARG A 52 -7.79 -33.52 8.73
CA ARG A 52 -7.33 -34.59 7.83
C ARG A 52 -7.99 -34.57 6.44
N ASP A 53 -9.23 -34.11 6.32
CA ASP A 53 -9.92 -34.00 5.02
C ASP A 53 -10.33 -32.56 4.70
N ALA A 54 -9.85 -31.61 5.49
CA ALA A 54 -10.14 -30.20 5.30
C ALA A 54 -9.33 -29.62 4.14
N ARG A 55 -9.94 -28.68 3.41
CA ARG A 55 -9.27 -27.88 2.39
C ARG A 55 -8.18 -27.01 3.03
N TYR A 56 -7.09 -26.79 2.28
CA TYR A 56 -6.09 -25.79 2.64
C TYR A 56 -6.72 -24.40 2.79
N LYS A 57 -6.53 -23.79 3.96
CA LYS A 57 -6.86 -22.39 4.22
C LYS A 57 -5.59 -21.54 4.04
N LYS A 58 -5.78 -20.30 3.61
CA LYS A 58 -4.69 -19.34 3.41
C LYS A 58 -5.15 -17.92 3.76
N THR A 59 -4.25 -17.08 4.28
CA THR A 59 -4.56 -15.67 4.57
C THR A 59 -4.87 -14.89 3.28
N GLN A 60 -5.85 -13.98 3.35
CA GLN A 60 -6.33 -13.16 2.22
C GLN A 60 -6.01 -11.67 2.37
N ILE A 61 -5.76 -11.22 3.60
CA ILE A 61 -5.52 -9.81 3.93
C ILE A 61 -4.25 -9.67 4.78
N CYS A 62 -3.66 -8.48 4.74
CA CYS A 62 -2.52 -8.09 5.57
C CYS A 62 -2.90 -8.00 7.06
N GLN A 63 -1.91 -8.06 7.94
CA GLN A 63 -2.10 -7.91 9.38
C GLN A 63 -2.57 -6.51 9.76
N THR A 64 -2.14 -5.48 9.05
CA THR A 64 -2.62 -4.09 9.25
C THR A 64 -4.14 -3.99 9.05
N CYS A 65 -4.68 -4.46 7.93
CA CYS A 65 -6.12 -4.39 7.66
C CYS A 65 -6.93 -5.24 8.65
N SER A 66 -6.40 -6.40 9.05
CA SER A 66 -7.01 -7.26 10.06
C SER A 66 -7.12 -6.56 11.41
N LYS A 67 -6.06 -5.86 11.85
CA LYS A 67 -6.04 -5.08 13.10
C LYS A 67 -6.97 -3.87 13.06
N LEU A 68 -6.96 -3.11 11.97
CA LEU A 68 -7.80 -1.91 11.83
C LEU A 68 -9.29 -2.22 11.94
N LYS A 69 -9.73 -3.30 11.29
CA LYS A 69 -11.14 -3.69 11.28
C LYS A 69 -11.50 -4.77 12.29
N ASN A 70 -10.57 -5.23 13.12
CA ASN A 70 -10.74 -6.37 14.04
C ASN A 70 -11.33 -7.62 13.36
N VAL A 71 -10.79 -8.01 12.21
CA VAL A 71 -11.30 -9.15 11.41
C VAL A 71 -10.26 -10.25 11.24
N CYS A 72 -10.73 -11.48 11.08
CA CYS A 72 -9.90 -12.64 10.76
C CYS A 72 -9.29 -12.54 9.35
N GLN A 73 -8.01 -12.88 9.23
CA GLN A 73 -7.27 -12.80 7.96
C GLN A 73 -7.74 -13.79 6.88
N VAL A 74 -8.53 -14.81 7.24
CA VAL A 74 -8.99 -15.86 6.31
C VAL A 74 -10.46 -15.67 5.93
N CYS A 75 -11.35 -15.57 6.91
CA CYS A 75 -12.80 -15.51 6.68
C CYS A 75 -13.36 -14.08 6.61
N LEU A 76 -12.58 -13.04 6.96
CA LEU A 76 -13.03 -11.64 6.99
C LEU A 76 -14.19 -11.36 7.95
N LEU A 77 -14.48 -12.30 8.86
CA LEU A 77 -15.44 -12.11 9.95
C LEU A 77 -14.76 -11.46 11.15
N ASP A 78 -15.55 -10.82 11.99
CA ASP A 78 -15.09 -10.25 13.24
C ASP A 78 -14.49 -11.32 14.18
N LEU A 79 -13.43 -10.95 14.91
CA LEU A 79 -12.72 -11.87 15.81
C LEU A 79 -13.44 -12.13 17.14
N GLU A 80 -14.32 -11.23 17.56
CA GLU A 80 -14.99 -11.29 18.86
C GLU A 80 -16.38 -11.95 18.76
N TYR A 81 -17.19 -11.51 17.79
CA TYR A 81 -18.57 -11.95 17.62
C TYR A 81 -18.75 -12.94 16.46
N GLY A 82 -17.76 -13.08 15.57
CA GLY A 82 -17.88 -13.92 14.38
C GLY A 82 -18.89 -13.42 13.36
N LEU A 83 -19.34 -12.16 13.47
CA LEU A 83 -20.33 -11.55 12.60
C LEU A 83 -19.67 -10.86 11.38
N PRO A 84 -20.37 -10.74 10.25
CA PRO A 84 -19.94 -9.89 9.15
C PRO A 84 -19.78 -8.43 9.61
N VAL A 85 -18.77 -7.76 9.07
CA VAL A 85 -18.42 -6.37 9.42
C VAL A 85 -19.62 -5.43 9.35
N GLN A 86 -20.45 -5.53 8.31
CA GLN A 86 -21.62 -4.65 8.16
C GLN A 86 -22.63 -4.80 9.31
N VAL A 87 -22.85 -6.04 9.76
CA VAL A 87 -23.80 -6.35 10.83
C VAL A 87 -23.28 -5.82 12.16
N ARG A 88 -21.99 -6.05 12.43
CA ARG A 88 -21.32 -5.53 13.63
C ARG A 88 -21.38 -4.01 13.69
N ASP A 89 -21.00 -3.34 12.61
CA ASP A 89 -20.93 -1.87 12.57
C ASP A 89 -22.33 -1.24 12.75
N THR A 90 -23.37 -1.88 12.20
CA THR A 90 -24.78 -1.47 12.42
C THR A 90 -25.21 -1.67 13.88
N ALA A 91 -24.89 -2.83 14.47
CA ALA A 91 -25.28 -3.15 15.84
C ALA A 91 -24.57 -2.27 16.88
N LEU A 92 -23.31 -1.91 16.64
CA LEU A 92 -22.51 -1.08 17.53
C LEU A 92 -22.59 0.41 17.21
N SER A 93 -23.31 0.81 16.15
CA SER A 93 -23.37 2.19 15.65
C SER A 93 -21.97 2.82 15.48
N ILE A 94 -21.01 2.00 15.06
CA ILE A 94 -19.66 2.45 14.75
C ILE A 94 -19.70 2.95 13.31
N ASP A 95 -19.77 4.27 13.14
CA ASP A 95 -19.63 4.93 11.83
C ASP A 95 -18.21 4.74 11.32
N SER A 96 -17.99 3.60 10.68
CA SER A 96 -16.72 3.21 10.07
C SER A 96 -16.48 3.97 8.76
N ASN A 97 -16.39 5.30 8.81
CA ASN A 97 -15.93 6.15 7.71
C ASN A 97 -14.41 6.03 7.50
N ASP A 98 -13.91 4.81 7.59
CA ASP A 98 -12.51 4.50 7.77
C ASP A 98 -11.87 4.20 6.41
N SER A 99 -11.72 5.27 5.63
CA SER A 99 -10.98 5.31 4.35
C SER A 99 -9.45 5.21 4.57
N SER A 100 -9.00 4.97 5.80
CA SER A 100 -7.62 5.04 6.26
C SER A 100 -6.73 3.92 5.70
N CYS A 101 -7.27 2.74 5.42
CA CYS A 101 -6.45 1.62 4.92
C CYS A 101 -5.94 1.83 3.47
N THR A 102 -6.59 2.70 2.68
CA THR A 102 -6.14 3.12 1.34
C THR A 102 -5.10 4.24 1.38
N GLN A 103 -4.88 4.91 2.52
CA GLN A 103 -3.98 6.07 2.59
C GLN A 103 -2.49 5.70 2.51
N HIS A 104 -2.13 4.41 2.59
CA HIS A 104 -0.76 3.97 2.32
C HIS A 104 -0.40 3.89 0.84
N ARG A 105 -1.32 4.19 -0.09
CA ARG A 105 -0.99 4.32 -1.52
C ARG A 105 -0.50 5.72 -1.91
N ASN A 106 -0.66 6.74 -1.07
CA ASN A 106 -0.19 8.10 -1.36
C ASN A 106 0.30 8.80 -0.09
N VAL A 107 1.51 8.49 0.40
CA VAL A 107 2.26 9.52 1.13
C VAL A 107 2.95 10.37 0.07
N SER A 108 2.16 11.24 -0.56
CA SER A 108 2.71 12.32 -1.36
C SER A 108 1.88 13.56 -1.09
N ASN A 109 2.42 14.32 -0.12
CA ASN A 109 2.52 15.78 -0.19
C ASN A 109 1.25 16.59 0.12
N THR A 110 0.87 16.66 1.40
CA THR A 110 -0.03 17.75 1.88
C THR A 110 0.41 18.41 3.19
N LEU A 111 1.62 18.15 3.71
CA LEU A 111 2.12 18.83 4.92
C LEU A 111 3.39 19.66 4.71
N LEU A 112 3.54 20.28 3.52
CA LEU A 112 4.51 21.35 3.28
C LEU A 112 3.88 22.45 2.42
N GLN A 113 2.83 23.08 2.93
CA GLN A 113 2.38 24.40 2.47
C GLN A 113 2.04 25.24 3.70
N PRO A 114 3.05 25.95 4.24
CA PRO A 114 3.04 27.40 4.01
C PRO A 114 4.40 28.05 3.66
N GLU A 115 5.52 27.31 3.65
CA GLU A 115 6.86 27.95 3.55
C GLU A 115 7.30 28.30 2.11
N ARG A 116 6.60 27.79 1.09
CA ARG A 116 6.95 28.02 -0.32
C ARG A 116 6.54 29.39 -0.88
N ALA A 117 5.64 30.10 -0.20
CA ALA A 117 5.25 31.45 -0.62
C ALA A 117 6.27 32.52 -0.20
N VAL A 118 6.95 32.34 0.95
CA VAL A 118 7.93 33.31 1.46
C VAL A 118 9.19 33.33 0.60
N LEU A 119 9.70 32.15 0.25
CA LEU A 119 10.89 32.03 -0.60
C LEU A 119 10.67 32.52 -2.03
N LEU A 120 9.40 32.54 -2.50
CA LEU A 120 9.03 33.11 -3.80
C LEU A 120 8.82 34.63 -3.79
N ALA A 121 8.85 35.29 -2.63
CA ALA A 121 8.84 36.76 -2.57
C ALA A 121 10.28 37.33 -2.53
N GLU A 122 11.21 36.63 -1.88
CA GLU A 122 12.57 37.10 -1.66
C GLU A 122 13.46 37.07 -2.92
N TRP A 123 13.33 36.04 -3.79
CA TRP A 123 14.10 35.95 -5.05
C TRP A 123 13.70 36.99 -6.12
N ALA A 124 12.50 37.57 -6.03
CA ALA A 124 12.01 38.54 -7.02
C ALA A 124 12.60 39.95 -6.82
N ILE A 125 13.20 40.24 -5.66
CA ILE A 125 13.73 41.57 -5.31
C ILE A 125 15.19 41.75 -5.76
N LEU A 126 15.91 40.67 -6.12
CA LEU A 126 17.38 40.68 -6.26
C LEU A 126 17.95 40.52 -7.68
N GLN A 127 17.19 40.76 -8.75
CA GLN A 127 17.76 40.72 -10.11
C GLN A 127 17.46 41.97 -10.95
N PRO A 128 18.40 42.93 -11.06
CA PRO A 128 18.48 43.77 -12.24
C PRO A 128 19.41 43.13 -13.30
N GLU A 129 18.81 42.90 -14.46
CA GLU A 129 19.34 43.09 -15.83
C GLU A 129 20.71 42.50 -16.22
N ARG A 130 20.71 41.53 -17.15
CA ARG A 130 21.79 41.40 -18.15
C ARG A 130 21.23 41.16 -19.56
N PRO A 131 21.85 41.79 -20.58
CA PRO A 131 21.20 42.06 -21.86
C PRO A 131 21.27 40.91 -22.87
N VAL A 132 20.32 40.97 -23.81
CA VAL A 132 20.11 40.07 -24.95
C VAL A 132 21.21 40.27 -26.01
N LEU A 133 21.82 39.19 -26.49
CA LEU A 133 22.47 39.15 -27.81
C LEU A 133 21.87 38.00 -28.62
N GLN A 134 21.04 38.37 -29.60
CA GLN A 134 20.56 37.50 -30.67
C GLN A 134 21.66 37.30 -31.72
N GLY A 135 21.72 36.10 -32.30
CA GLY A 135 22.65 35.80 -33.39
C GLY A 135 22.58 34.35 -33.88
N GLU A 136 21.41 33.99 -34.40
CA GLU A 136 21.16 33.15 -35.59
C GLU A 136 22.06 31.92 -35.90
N ARG A 137 21.39 30.76 -35.98
CA ARG A 137 21.91 29.51 -36.58
C ARG A 137 21.70 29.56 -38.10
N PRO A 138 22.66 29.17 -38.95
CA PRO A 138 22.34 28.74 -40.30
C PRO A 138 22.14 27.23 -40.40
N ILE A 139 21.40 26.91 -41.45
CA ILE A 139 20.66 25.70 -41.73
C ILE A 139 21.51 24.78 -42.62
N LEU A 140 21.27 23.48 -42.47
CA LEU A 140 21.81 22.36 -43.23
C LEU A 140 21.87 22.61 -44.75
N GLN A 141 23.03 22.37 -45.36
CA GLN A 141 23.10 21.89 -46.74
C GLN A 141 24.12 20.75 -46.82
N GLY A 142 23.61 19.58 -47.18
CA GLY A 142 24.45 18.45 -47.54
C GLY A 142 24.99 18.65 -48.94
N GLU A 143 26.24 18.26 -49.15
CA GLU A 143 26.76 18.01 -50.48
C GLU A 143 27.60 16.74 -50.48
N ARG A 144 27.41 16.02 -51.58
CA ARG A 144 27.81 14.67 -51.90
C ARG A 144 29.05 14.77 -52.80
N VAL A 145 30.14 14.09 -52.49
CA VAL A 145 31.31 13.98 -53.40
C VAL A 145 31.84 12.54 -53.30
N VAL A 146 31.32 11.63 -54.14
CA VAL A 146 31.90 11.11 -55.42
C VAL A 146 33.15 10.25 -55.20
N LEU A 147 32.97 8.95 -55.37
CA LEU A 147 34.02 7.97 -55.65
C LEU A 147 34.20 7.89 -57.17
N VAL A 148 35.41 8.21 -57.66
CA VAL A 148 36.00 7.69 -58.90
C VAL A 148 37.46 7.39 -58.60
#